data_AF-G5K313-F1
#
_entry.id   AF-G5K313-F1
#
_cell.length_a   1.000
_cell.length_b   1.000
_cell.length_c   1.000
_cell.angle_alpha   90.00
_cell.angle_beta   90.00
_cell.angle_gamma   90.00
#
_symmetry.space_group_name_H-M   'P 1'
#
loop_
_entity.id
_entity.type
_entity.pdbx_description
1 polymer ?
#
loop_
_entity_poly.entity_id
_entity_poly.type
_entity_poly.pdbx_seq_one_letter_code
_entity_poly.pdbx_strand_id
1 'polypeptide(L)' 'MLWDKCQSPFLQLALTTVLFTWAHSPSTLDAFLLYASLGGCLGIVRLKTDSVTASLAHLSWNSFVFALSFL' A
#
# COMPACT_ATOMS: atom_id res chain seq x y z
N MET A 1 -9.48 -10.92 -7.16
CA MET A 1 -10.24 -12.06 -6.61
C MET A 1 -10.70 -11.90 -5.17
N LEU A 2 -9.89 -11.44 -4.19
CA LEU A 2 -10.37 -11.19 -2.81
C LEU A 2 -10.93 -9.77 -2.63
N TRP A 3 -10.22 -8.78 -3.19
CA TRP A 3 -10.63 -7.37 -3.16
C TRP A 3 -11.98 -7.15 -3.86
N ASP A 4 -12.21 -7.80 -5.01
CA ASP A 4 -13.48 -7.71 -5.75
C ASP A 4 -14.66 -8.38 -5.03
N LYS A 5 -14.38 -9.30 -4.08
CA LYS A 5 -15.40 -9.92 -3.22
C LYS A 5 -15.79 -9.04 -2.04
N CYS A 6 -14.97 -8.04 -1.70
CA CYS A 6 -15.31 -7.08 -0.66
C CYS A 6 -16.26 -6.02 -1.24
N GLN A 7 -17.53 -6.03 -0.84
CA GLN A 7 -18.52 -5.07 -1.32
C GLN A 7 -18.43 -3.68 -0.68
N SER A 8 -17.62 -3.52 0.36
CA SER A 8 -17.44 -2.25 1.07
C SER A 8 -16.09 -1.61 0.73
N PRO A 9 -16.05 -0.32 0.34
CA PRO A 9 -14.80 0.40 0.09
C PRO A 9 -13.95 0.51 1.36
N PHE A 10 -14.58 0.58 2.54
CA PHE A 10 -13.86 0.56 3.82
C PHE A 10 -13.17 -0.78 4.06
N LEU A 11 -13.83 -1.90 3.71
CA LEU A 11 -13.24 -3.23 3.85
C LEU A 11 -12.12 -3.45 2.83
N GLN A 12 -12.29 -2.96 1.60
CA GLN A 12 -11.25 -2.98 0.57
C GLN A 12 -10.00 -2.18 0.96
N LEU A 13 -10.20 -1.00 1.56
CA LEU A 13 -9.13 -0.18 2.10
C LEU A 13 -8.41 -0.90 3.23
N ALA A 14 -9.16 -1.35 4.24
CA ALA A 14 -8.62 -2.09 5.39
C ALA A 14 -7.85 -3.34 4.94
N LEU A 15 -8.41 -4.14 4.03
CA LEU A 15 -7.77 -5.32 3.46
C LEU A 15 -6.44 -4.97 2.79
N THR A 16 -6.42 -3.92 1.96
CA THR A 16 -5.19 -3.50 1.28
C THR A 16 -4.15 -3.03 2.27
N THR A 17 -4.53 -2.18 3.23
CA THR A 17 -3.64 -1.68 4.29
C THR A 17 -3.03 -2.82 5.10
N VAL A 18 -3.88 -3.68 5.68
CA VAL A 18 -3.49 -4.83 6.50
C VAL A 18 -2.52 -5.72 5.72
N LEU A 19 -2.94 -6.24 4.56
CA LEU A 19 -2.11 -7.18 3.80
C LEU A 19 -0.79 -6.54 3.36
N PHE A 20 -0.81 -5.28 2.95
CA PHE A 20 0.40 -4.56 2.55
C PHE A 20 1.37 -4.40 3.72
N THR A 21 0.88 -3.98 4.90
CA THR A 21 1.70 -3.83 6.11
C THR A 21 2.33 -5.16 6.50
N TRP A 22 1.55 -6.23 6.60
CA TRP A 22 2.08 -7.55 6.98
C TRP A 22 3.01 -8.16 5.94
N ALA A 23 2.80 -7.91 4.64
CA ALA A 23 3.70 -8.40 3.60
C ALA A 23 5.14 -7.87 3.73
N HIS A 24 5.31 -6.69 4.34
CA HIS A 24 6.62 -6.09 4.59
C HIS A 24 7.25 -6.53 5.92
N SER A 25 6.59 -7.42 6.67
CA SER A 25 7.11 -7.99 7.93
C SER A 25 7.71 -6.94 8.89
N PRO A 26 6.95 -5.90 9.29
CA PRO A 26 7.46 -4.84 10.15
C PRO A 26 7.90 -5.39 11.50
N SER A 27 9.13 -5.07 11.90
CA SER A 27 9.72 -5.48 13.19
C SER A 27 9.72 -4.35 14.24
N THR A 28 9.42 -3.12 13.83
CA THR A 28 9.35 -1.94 14.70
C THR A 28 8.01 -1.22 14.54
N LEU A 29 7.62 -0.44 15.56
CA LEU A 29 6.41 0.37 15.50
C LEU A 29 6.48 1.40 14.37
N ASP A 30 7.64 2.03 14.17
CA ASP A 30 7.84 3.00 13.10
C ASP A 30 7.67 2.37 11.71
N ALA A 31 8.26 1.18 11.50
CA ALA A 31 8.07 0.43 10.26
C ALA A 31 6.60 0.03 10.07
N PHE A 32 5.92 -0.40 11.13
CA PHE A 32 4.49 -0.71 11.09
C PHE A 32 3.66 0.51 10.64
N LEU A 33 3.86 1.68 11.26
CA LEU A 33 3.14 2.90 10.92
C LEU A 33 3.44 3.38 9.50
N LEU A 34 4.70 3.25 9.06
CA LEU A 34 5.11 3.60 7.70
C LEU A 34 4.45 2.69 6.67
N TYR A 35 4.49 1.37 6.84
CA TYR A 35 3.85 0.46 5.89
C TYR A 35 2.31 0.52 5.98
N ALA A 36 1.73 0.79 7.15
CA ALA A 36 0.28 1.00 7.28
C ALA A 36 -0.19 2.26 6.56
N SER A 37 0.52 3.38 6.73
CA SER A 37 0.20 4.60 6.00
C SER A 37 0.36 4.43 4.49
N LEU A 38 1.47 3.84 4.02
CA LEU A 38 1.68 3.58 2.60
C LEU A 38 0.63 2.61 2.02
N GLY A 39 0.32 1.52 2.72
CA GLY A 39 -0.73 0.58 2.33
C GLY A 39 -2.11 1.23 2.26
N GLY A 40 -2.43 2.15 3.18
CA GLY A 40 -3.63 2.99 3.13
C GLY A 40 -3.67 3.89 1.90
N CYS A 41 -2.59 4.62 1.62
CA CYS A 41 -2.48 5.47 0.42
C CYS A 41 -2.67 4.65 -0.86
N LEU A 42 -2.02 3.49 -0.99
CA LEU A 42 -2.16 2.61 -2.14
C LEU A 42 -3.56 2.01 -2.24
N GLY A 43 -4.21 1.71 -1.12
CA GLY A 43 -5.62 1.32 -1.07
C GLY A 43 -6.55 2.40 -1.63
N ILE A 44 -6.31 3.67 -1.28
CA ILE A 44 -7.06 4.82 -1.84
C ILE A 44 -6.81 4.97 -3.34
N VAL A 45 -5.56 4.85 -3.79
CA VAL A 45 -5.23 4.89 -5.23
C VAL A 45 -5.98 3.78 -5.96
N ARG A 46 -5.95 2.56 -5.45
CA ARG A 46 -6.68 1.42 -6.04
C ARG A 46 -8.19 1.64 -6.08
N LEU A 47 -8.78 2.19 -5.03
CA LEU A 47 -10.22 2.51 -4.99
C LEU A 47 -10.64 3.51 -6.06
N LYS A 48 -9.75 4.43 -6.45
CA LYS A 48 -10.02 5.47 -7.44
C LYS A 48 -9.60 5.11 -8.87
N THR A 49 -8.81 4.05 -9.02
CA THR A 49 -8.18 3.68 -10.29
C THR A 49 -8.29 2.17 -10.51
N ASP A 50 -7.18 1.46 -10.53
CA ASP A 50 -7.06 0.03 -10.76
C ASP A 50 -5.79 -0.52 -10.08
N SER A 51 -5.60 -1.84 -10.13
CA SER A 51 -4.44 -2.49 -9.49
C SER A 51 -3.11 -2.20 -10.17
N VAL A 52 -3.10 -1.98 -11.49
CA VAL A 52 -1.88 -1.65 -12.24
C VAL A 52 -1.43 -0.25 -11.85
N THR A 53 -2.34 0.73 -11.85
CA THR A 53 -2.05 2.11 -11.43
C THR A 53 -1.56 2.17 -9.98
N ALA A 54 -2.19 1.44 -9.05
CA ALA A 54 -1.70 1.34 -7.68
C ALA A 54 -0.31 0.69 -7.57
N SER A 55 -0.02 -0.33 -8.39
CA SER A 55 1.29 -0.98 -8.42
C SER A 55 2.37 -0.06 -8.98
N LEU A 56 2.06 0.72 -10.02
CA LEU A 56 2.95 1.74 -10.57
C LEU A 56 3.22 2.86 -9.58
N ALA A 57 2.20 3.31 -8.83
CA ALA A 57 2.39 4.29 -7.76
C ALA A 57 3.34 3.78 -6.68
N HIS A 58 3.19 2.51 -6.27
CA HIS A 58 4.11 1.88 -5.33
C HIS A 58 5.55 1.77 -5.90
N LEU A 59 5.69 1.37 -7.17
CA LEU A 59 6.99 1.31 -7.84
C LEU A 59 7.65 2.69 -7.89
N SER A 60 6.91 3.74 -8.23
CA SER A 60 7.40 5.12 -8.25
C SER A 60 7.88 5.58 -6.86
N TRP A 61 7.16 5.23 -5.80
CA TRP A 61 7.60 5.51 -4.43
C TRP A 61 8.92 4.80 -4.09
N ASN A 62 9.06 3.52 -4.45
CA ASN A 62 10.30 2.78 -4.25
C ASN A 62 11.47 3.39 -5.03
N SER A 63 11.26 3.75 -6.30
CA SER A 63 12.26 4.44 -7.12
C SER A 63 12.68 5.77 -6.52
N PHE A 64 11.74 6.53 -5.95
CA PHE A 64 12.02 7.79 -5.29
C PHE A 64 12.87 7.60 -4.02
N VAL A 65 12.47 6.68 -3.14
CA VAL A 65 13.25 6.35 -1.92
C VAL A 65 14.64 5.82 -2.28
N PHE A 66 14.74 4.99 -3.31
CA PHE A 66 16.02 4.50 -3.82
C PHE A 66 16.89 5.66 -4.34
N ALA A 67 16.34 6.60 -5.11
CA ALA A 67 17.10 7.77 -5.56
C ALA A 67 17.58 8.64 -4.39
N LEU A 68 16.74 8.85 -3.37
CA LEU A 68 17.12 9.56 -2.14
C LEU A 68 18.24 8.87 -1.36
N SER A 69 18.40 7.55 -1.48
CA SER A 69 19.48 6.82 -0.80
C SER A 69 20.88 7.15 -1.33
N PHE A 70 20.98 7.83 -2.47
CA PHE A 70 22.24 8.32 -3.06
C PHE A 70 22.55 9.78 -2.75
N LEU A 71 21.67 10.49 -2.03
CA LEU A 71 21.93 11.83 -1.49
C LEU A 71 22.55 11.72 -0.09
#